data_AF-A0A087SE99-F1
#
_entry.id   AF-A0A087SE99-F1
#
_cell.length_a   1.000
_cell.length_b   1.000
_cell.length_c   1.000
_cell.angle_alpha   90.00
_cell.angle_beta   90.00
_cell.angle_gamma   90.00
#
_symmetry.space_group_name_H-M   'P 1'
#
loop_
_entity.id
_entity.type
_entity.pdbx_description
1 polymer ?
#
loop_
_entity_poly.entity_id
_entity_poly.type
_entity_poly.pdbx_seq_one_letter_code
_entity_poly.pdbx_strand_id
1 'polypeptide(L)'
;MPPLAALEPLFLLLSNTAEMQERLAVFVCNLKPANMRGQRSEGMVLAANAPDDAKVELVTPPPGSKPGDRVGVDGFPGEPDARLNPKHNIFEAVSAELDISEDGVVTYRGRPLGTQKGACTVPTVRSGIIR
;
A
#
# COMPACT_ATOMS: atom_id res chain seq x y z
N MET A 1 -17.55 -26.07 14.48
CA MET A 1 -16.38 -25.17 14.52
C MET A 1 -15.49 -25.53 13.36
N PRO A 2 -15.37 -24.70 12.31
CA PRO A 2 -14.46 -25.01 11.22
C PRO A 2 -13.01 -24.81 11.70
N PRO A 3 -12.07 -25.71 11.35
CA PRO A 3 -10.71 -25.70 11.84
C PRO A 3 -9.93 -24.49 11.30
N LEU A 4 -9.03 -23.97 12.15
CA LEU A 4 -8.13 -22.83 11.91
C LEU A 4 -7.21 -22.98 10.67
N ALA A 5 -7.21 -24.16 10.04
CA ALA A 5 -6.42 -24.52 8.86
C ALA A 5 -6.93 -23.92 7.53
N ALA A 6 -8.11 -23.27 7.50
CA ALA A 6 -8.65 -22.65 6.28
C ALA A 6 -8.05 -21.26 5.96
N LEU A 7 -7.06 -20.81 6.72
CA LEU A 7 -6.51 -19.45 6.63
C LEU A 7 -5.10 -19.40 6.01
N GLU A 8 -4.55 -20.54 5.63
CA GLU A 8 -3.15 -20.74 5.21
C GLU A 8 -2.89 -20.61 3.70
N PRO A 9 -3.61 -19.74 2.96
CA PRO A 9 -2.86 -19.01 1.94
C PRO A 9 -3.15 -17.51 1.85
N LEU A 10 -3.90 -16.90 2.79
CA LEU A 10 -4.21 -15.46 2.69
C LEU A 10 -3.23 -14.52 3.42
N PHE A 11 -2.25 -15.08 4.13
CA PHE A 11 -1.12 -14.33 4.68
C PHE A 11 0.14 -14.81 3.96
N LEU A 12 0.44 -14.22 2.80
CA LEU A 12 1.79 -14.28 2.25
C LEU A 12 2.73 -13.73 3.33
N LEU A 13 3.73 -14.53 3.67
CA LEU A 13 4.62 -14.36 4.82
C LEU A 13 5.27 -12.97 4.87
N LEU A 14 5.00 -12.22 5.93
CA LEU A 14 6.05 -11.48 6.63
C LEU A 14 6.41 -12.35 7.84
N SER A 15 7.45 -13.17 7.68
CA SER A 15 7.84 -14.28 8.58
C SER A 15 8.20 -13.87 10.02
N ASN A 16 8.13 -12.58 10.36
CA ASN A 16 8.62 -12.05 11.63
C ASN A 16 7.74 -10.90 12.13
N THR A 17 7.02 -11.10 13.25
CA THR A 17 6.23 -10.06 13.91
C THR A 17 7.05 -8.84 14.30
N ALA A 18 8.36 -9.01 14.53
CA ALA A 18 9.27 -7.90 14.84
C ALA A 18 9.44 -6.91 13.68
N GLU A 19 9.30 -7.35 12.42
CA GLU A 19 9.47 -6.48 11.24
C GLU A 19 8.26 -5.58 10.96
N MET A 20 7.15 -5.82 11.65
CA MET A 20 5.94 -4.98 11.59
C MET A 20 5.79 -4.09 12.82
N GLN A 21 6.48 -4.37 13.93
CA GLN A 21 6.43 -3.53 15.12
C GLN A 21 7.12 -2.19 14.84
N GLU A 22 6.44 -1.11 15.18
CA GLU A 22 6.93 0.28 15.06
C GLU A 22 7.36 0.69 13.64
N ARG A 23 6.92 -0.04 12.62
CA ARG A 23 7.24 0.25 11.23
C ARG A 23 6.25 1.25 10.63
N LEU A 24 6.77 2.28 10.00
CA LEU A 24 5.97 3.19 9.19
C LEU A 24 5.61 2.53 7.85
N ALA A 25 4.34 2.63 7.47
CA ALA A 25 3.84 2.14 6.20
C ALA A 25 2.84 3.16 5.61
N VAL A 26 2.61 3.07 4.31
CA VAL A 26 1.62 3.90 3.62
C VAL A 26 0.28 3.17 3.60
N PHE A 27 -0.79 3.89 3.97
CA PHE A 27 -2.13 3.35 4.03
C PHE A 27 -3.09 4.09 3.12
N VAL A 28 -4.03 3.36 2.54
CA VAL A 28 -5.22 3.88 1.87
C VAL A 28 -6.35 3.91 2.88
N CYS A 29 -6.70 5.11 3.37
CA CYS A 29 -7.62 5.29 4.50
C CYS A 29 -9.06 5.64 4.09
N ASN A 30 -9.32 5.92 2.81
CA ASN A 30 -10.63 6.34 2.31
C ASN A 30 -11.41 5.21 1.61
N LEU A 31 -10.97 3.95 1.75
CA LEU A 31 -11.71 2.79 1.26
C LEU A 31 -12.94 2.52 2.14
N LYS A 32 -13.93 1.84 1.56
CA LYS A 32 -15.06 1.34 2.35
C LYS A 32 -14.54 0.27 3.33
N PRO A 33 -14.82 0.38 4.65
CA PRO A 33 -14.39 -0.62 5.62
C PRO A 33 -14.89 -2.00 5.22
N ALA A 34 -13.99 -2.98 5.31
CA ALA A 34 -14.25 -4.37 4.95
C ALA A 34 -14.15 -5.24 6.20
N ASN A 35 -15.07 -6.20 6.33
CA ASN A 35 -15.01 -7.19 7.39
C ASN A 35 -14.10 -8.35 6.95
N MET A 36 -12.95 -8.48 7.61
CA MET A 36 -12.02 -9.58 7.42
C MET A 36 -12.12 -10.51 8.63
N ARG A 37 -12.73 -11.69 8.43
CA ARG A 37 -12.83 -12.74 9.48
C ARG A 37 -13.47 -12.24 10.79
N GLY A 38 -14.49 -11.39 10.68
CA GLY A 38 -15.20 -10.82 11.83
C GLY A 38 -14.53 -9.60 12.47
N GLN A 39 -13.37 -9.19 11.98
CA GLN A 39 -12.70 -7.95 12.37
C GLN A 39 -12.86 -6.90 11.27
N ARG A 40 -13.19 -5.67 11.66
CA ARG A 40 -13.37 -4.56 10.72
C ARG A 40 -12.01 -3.96 10.38
N SER A 41 -11.64 -4.01 9.10
CA SER A 41 -10.49 -3.27 8.58
C SER A 41 -10.95 -1.93 8.01
N GLU A 42 -10.35 -0.85 8.48
CA GLU A 42 -10.67 0.53 8.06
C GLU A 42 -9.60 1.15 7.14
N GLY A 43 -8.57 0.38 6.79
CA GLY A 43 -7.51 0.84 5.91
C GLY A 43 -6.78 -0.33 5.27
N MET A 44 -6.14 -0.05 4.15
CA MET A 44 -5.33 -1.02 3.41
C MET A 44 -3.89 -0.53 3.36
N VAL A 45 -2.95 -1.40 3.70
CA VAL A 45 -1.52 -1.10 3.57
C VAL A 45 -1.10 -1.24 2.11
N LEU A 46 -0.33 -0.30 1.58
CA LEU A 46 0.25 -0.41 0.24
C LEU A 46 1.51 -1.27 0.26
N ALA A 47 1.55 -2.25 -0.64
CA ALA A 47 2.72 -3.09 -0.84
C ALA A 47 3.03 -3.25 -2.34
N ALA A 48 4.30 -3.44 -2.64
CA ALA A 48 4.75 -3.89 -3.95
C ALA A 48 4.80 -5.41 -3.99
N ASN A 49 4.12 -5.98 -4.97
CA ASN A 49 4.12 -7.41 -5.26
C ASN A 49 4.99 -7.64 -6.50
N ALA A 50 6.05 -8.42 -6.34
CA ALA A 50 6.85 -8.91 -7.45
C ALA A 50 6.02 -9.82 -8.38
N PRO A 51 6.46 -10.04 -9.64
CA PRO A 51 5.82 -10.98 -10.55
C PRO A 51 5.72 -12.36 -9.91
N ASP A 52 4.68 -13.11 -10.30
CA ASP A 52 4.37 -14.44 -9.78
C ASP A 52 4.14 -14.49 -8.26
N ASP A 53 3.81 -13.34 -7.64
CA ASP A 53 3.66 -13.17 -6.19
C ASP A 53 4.86 -13.72 -5.38
N ALA A 54 6.05 -13.73 -6.02
CA ALA A 54 7.26 -14.33 -5.44
C ALA A 54 7.75 -13.58 -4.18
N LYS A 55 7.41 -12.29 -4.08
CA LYS A 55 7.77 -11.43 -2.95
C LYS A 55 6.77 -10.29 -2.81
N VAL A 56 6.45 -9.96 -1.56
CA VAL A 56 5.64 -8.79 -1.20
C VAL A 56 6.46 -7.91 -0.27
N GLU A 57 6.58 -6.62 -0.58
CA GLU A 57 7.30 -5.65 0.25
C GLU A 57 6.45 -4.41 0.52
N LEU A 58 6.42 -3.96 1.76
CA LEU A 58 5.68 -2.76 2.14
C LEU A 58 6.31 -1.49 1.56
N VAL A 59 5.46 -0.58 1.10
CA VAL A 59 5.89 0.76 0.70
C VAL A 59 6.33 1.54 1.94
N THR A 60 7.57 2.02 1.90
CA THR A 60 8.22 2.73 3.00
C THR A 60 8.13 4.24 2.73
N PRO A 61 7.59 5.03 3.66
CA PRO A 61 7.57 6.49 3.52
C PRO A 61 8.97 7.09 3.69
N PRO A 62 9.20 8.33 3.22
CA PRO A 62 10.52 8.97 3.32
C PRO A 62 10.92 9.18 4.80
N PRO A 63 12.23 9.24 5.10
CA PRO A 63 12.73 9.52 6.45
C PRO A 63 12.12 10.77 7.07
N GLY A 64 11.81 10.71 8.37
CA GLY A 64 11.18 11.83 9.08
C GLY A 64 9.67 11.95 8.89
N SER A 65 9.04 11.05 8.12
CA SER A 65 7.58 10.93 8.05
C SER A 65 6.99 10.58 9.41
N LYS A 66 5.78 11.08 9.67
CA LYS A 66 5.02 10.84 10.90
C LYS A 66 3.64 10.25 10.56
N PRO A 67 3.04 9.47 11.46
CA PRO A 67 1.66 9.04 11.30
C PRO A 67 0.74 10.24 11.04
N GLY A 68 -0.08 10.15 9.99
CA GLY A 68 -0.98 11.22 9.55
C GLY A 68 -0.41 12.15 8.47
N ASP A 69 0.88 12.02 8.11
CA ASP A 69 1.43 12.73 6.94
C ASP A 69 0.68 12.31 5.67
N ARG A 70 0.31 13.30 4.86
CA ARG A 70 -0.39 13.04 3.59
C ARG A 70 0.60 12.63 2.52
N VAL A 71 0.31 11.49 1.88
CA VAL A 71 1.01 11.02 0.69
C VAL A 71 0.24 11.50 -0.54
N GLY A 72 0.96 12.06 -1.50
CA GLY A 72 0.41 12.58 -2.74
C GLY A 72 1.44 12.55 -3.86
N VAL A 73 1.05 13.11 -5.01
CA VAL A 73 1.88 13.16 -6.22
C VAL A 73 1.90 14.60 -6.70
N ASP A 74 3.08 15.13 -6.98
CA ASP A 74 3.22 16.51 -7.44
C ASP A 74 2.48 16.74 -8.77
N GLY A 75 1.74 17.85 -8.81
CA GLY A 75 0.91 18.26 -9.95
C GLY A 75 -0.39 17.48 -10.12
N PHE A 76 -0.81 16.70 -9.12
CA PHE A 76 -2.18 16.20 -8.98
C PHE A 76 -2.85 16.81 -7.74
N PRO A 77 -3.18 18.12 -7.77
CA PRO A 77 -3.88 18.76 -6.66
C PRO A 77 -5.32 18.23 -6.56
N GLY A 78 -5.77 17.95 -5.35
CA GLY A 78 -7.14 17.52 -5.09
C GLY A 78 -7.36 17.18 -3.62
N GLU A 79 -8.60 17.29 -3.18
CA GLU A 79 -9.02 16.74 -1.89
C GLU A 79 -9.47 15.29 -2.08
N PRO A 80 -9.00 14.35 -1.24
CA PRO A 80 -9.46 12.98 -1.30
C PRO A 80 -10.94 12.91 -0.93
N ASP A 81 -11.69 12.05 -1.62
CA ASP A 81 -13.06 11.74 -1.24
C ASP A 81 -13.12 11.24 0.20
N ALA A 82 -14.14 11.67 0.94
CA ALA A 82 -14.36 11.22 2.32
C ALA A 82 -14.49 9.69 2.41
N ARG A 83 -15.11 9.07 1.39
CA ARG A 83 -15.14 7.62 1.16
C ARG A 83 -15.21 7.32 -0.32
N LEU A 84 -14.33 6.44 -0.79
CA LEU A 84 -14.37 5.91 -2.15
C LEU A 84 -15.61 5.02 -2.32
N ASN A 85 -16.32 5.23 -3.42
CA ASN A 85 -17.45 4.39 -3.79
C ASN A 85 -16.92 3.14 -4.52
N PRO A 86 -17.13 1.92 -3.99
CA PRO A 86 -16.64 0.68 -4.59
C PRO A 86 -17.15 0.43 -6.00
N LYS A 87 -18.25 1.07 -6.43
CA LYS A 87 -18.79 0.91 -7.79
C LYS A 87 -17.96 1.61 -8.86
N HIS A 88 -17.12 2.58 -8.48
CA HIS A 88 -16.33 3.37 -9.42
C HIS A 88 -14.91 2.85 -9.61
N ASN A 89 -14.50 1.82 -8.85
CA ASN A 89 -13.19 1.18 -8.97
C ASN A 89 -12.01 2.17 -9.02
N ILE A 90 -12.14 3.29 -8.31
CA ILE A 90 -11.17 4.41 -8.37
C ILE A 90 -9.78 3.94 -7.94
N PHE A 91 -9.70 3.18 -6.84
CA PHE A 91 -8.43 2.66 -6.36
C PHE A 91 -7.79 1.70 -7.36
N GLU A 92 -8.57 0.82 -8.00
CA GLU A 92 -8.06 -0.13 -9.02
C GLU A 92 -7.51 0.61 -10.24
N ALA A 93 -8.18 1.68 -10.66
CA ALA A 93 -7.70 2.54 -11.75
C ALA A 93 -6.41 3.29 -11.36
N VAL A 94 -6.30 3.74 -10.11
CA VAL A 94 -5.08 4.39 -9.61
C VAL A 94 -3.94 3.39 -9.45
N SER A 95 -4.19 2.21 -8.89
CA SER A 95 -3.19 1.17 -8.67
C SER A 95 -2.61 0.63 -9.97
N ALA A 96 -3.40 0.58 -11.05
CA ALA A 96 -2.94 0.20 -12.38
C ALA A 96 -1.93 1.20 -12.99
N GLU A 97 -1.89 2.42 -12.48
CA GLU A 97 -1.01 3.51 -12.93
C GLU A 97 0.13 3.77 -11.94
N LEU A 98 0.19 2.98 -10.86
CA LEU A 98 1.30 2.96 -9.93
C LEU A 98 2.41 2.06 -10.47
N ASP A 99 3.64 2.53 -10.37
CA ASP A 99 4.82 1.81 -10.83
C ASP A 99 6.01 2.04 -9.89
N ILE A 100 7.06 1.23 -10.03
CA ILE A 100 8.27 1.29 -9.23
C ILE A 100 9.43 1.63 -10.16
N SER A 101 10.14 2.72 -9.88
CA SER A 101 11.33 3.10 -10.64
C SER A 101 12.50 2.13 -10.38
N GLU A 102 13.53 2.19 -11.22
CA GLU A 102 14.77 1.40 -11.04
C GLU A 102 15.45 1.66 -9.69
N ASP A 103 15.32 2.89 -9.15
CA ASP A 103 15.82 3.28 -7.84
C ASP A 103 14.93 2.79 -6.67
N GLY A 104 13.83 2.11 -6.97
CA GLY A 104 12.85 1.64 -5.99
C GLY A 104 11.88 2.72 -5.53
N VAL A 105 11.74 3.84 -6.26
CA VAL A 105 10.79 4.89 -5.93
C VAL A 105 9.41 4.52 -6.45
N VAL A 106 8.39 4.64 -5.59
CA VAL A 106 7.00 4.48 -6.01
C VAL A 106 6.58 5.71 -6.80
N THR A 107 6.01 5.48 -7.98
CA THR A 107 5.53 6.53 -8.87
C THR A 107 4.08 6.32 -9.24
N TYR A 108 3.39 7.40 -9.58
CA TYR A 108 2.09 7.41 -10.21
C TYR A 108 2.21 8.15 -11.54
N ARG A 109 1.91 7.49 -12.66
CA ARG A 109 2.08 8.06 -14.01
C ARG A 109 3.48 8.67 -14.24
N GLY A 110 4.51 7.97 -13.76
CA GLY A 110 5.91 8.38 -13.86
C GLY A 110 6.34 9.52 -12.93
N ARG A 111 5.47 9.99 -12.02
CA ARG A 111 5.82 11.01 -11.02
C ARG A 111 5.98 10.39 -9.62
N PRO A 112 6.97 10.81 -8.83
CA PRO A 112 7.17 10.27 -7.48
C PRO A 112 5.92 10.45 -6.60
N LEU A 113 5.48 9.35 -5.98
CA LEU A 113 4.51 9.33 -4.92
C LEU A 113 5.25 9.53 -3.60
N GLY A 114 4.83 10.49 -2.78
CA GLY A 114 5.59 10.84 -1.58
C GLY A 114 4.87 11.80 -0.65
N THR A 115 5.58 12.23 0.39
CA THR A 115 5.14 13.31 1.27
C THR A 115 5.95 14.57 0.95
N GLN A 116 5.66 15.68 1.64
CA GLN A 116 6.47 16.89 1.56
C GLN A 116 7.96 16.67 1.94
N LYS A 117 8.31 15.53 2.53
CA LYS A 117 9.66 15.18 2.99
C LYS A 117 10.43 14.31 1.98
N GLY A 118 9.79 13.85 0.91
CA GLY A 118 10.44 13.05 -0.13
C GLY A 118 9.53 11.96 -0.70
N ALA A 119 10.11 11.11 -1.53
CA ALA A 119 9.40 10.03 -2.20
C ALA A 119 9.30 8.77 -1.33
N CYS A 120 8.20 8.03 -1.51
CA CYS A 120 8.04 6.69 -0.95
C CYS A 120 8.84 5.68 -1.77
N THR A 121 9.39 4.67 -1.10
CA THR A 121 10.27 3.67 -1.74
C THR A 121 9.91 2.25 -1.34
N VAL A 122 10.39 1.30 -2.12
CA VAL A 122 10.32 -0.13 -1.82
C VAL A 122 11.73 -0.74 -1.74
N PRO A 123 12.01 -1.63 -0.79
CA PRO A 123 13.38 -2.07 -0.50
C PRO A 123 14.09 -2.71 -1.70
N THR A 124 13.49 -3.73 -2.33
CA THR A 124 14.15 -4.57 -3.35
C THR A 124 13.27 -4.92 -4.54
N VAL A 125 11.93 -4.86 -4.44
CA VAL A 125 11.06 -5.04 -5.61
C VAL A 125 11.29 -3.87 -6.57
N ARG A 126 11.56 -4.17 -7.85
CA ARG A 126 11.81 -3.20 -8.93
C ARG A 126 10.93 -3.37 -10.17
N SER A 127 10.23 -4.49 -10.22
CA SER A 127 9.27 -4.84 -11.26
C SER A 127 8.14 -5.54 -10.52
N GLY A 128 6.89 -5.15 -10.78
CA GLY A 128 5.76 -5.65 -10.01
C GLY A 128 4.55 -4.71 -10.07
N ILE A 129 3.55 -5.01 -9.27
CA ILE A 129 2.35 -4.17 -9.13
C ILE A 129 2.22 -3.70 -7.68
N ILE A 130 1.73 -2.47 -7.50
CA ILE A 130 1.48 -1.90 -6.17
C ILE A 130 -0.01 -2.02 -5.85
N ARG A 131 -0.33 -2.71 -4.75
CA ARG A 131 -1.70 -2.95 -4.30
C ARG A 131 -1.82 -3.06 -2.79
#